data_AF-A0A7X9EFB6-F1
#
_entry.id   AF-A0A7X9EFB6-F1
#
_cell.length_a   1.000
_cell.length_b   1.000
_cell.length_c   1.000
_cell.angle_alpha   90.00
_cell.angle_beta   90.00
_cell.angle_gamma   90.00
#
_symmetry.space_group_name_H-M   'P 1'
#
loop_
_entity.id
_entity.type
_entity.pdbx_description
1 polymer ?
#
loop_
_entity_poly.entity_id
_entity_poly.type
_entity_poly.pdbx_seq_one_letter_code
_entity_poly.pdbx_strand_id
1 'polypeptide(L)' 'MKILIVDDEENILKMLKKALTNKANHIVITKTIEEAEFFIASGHFDVVISDIKLTGILGREGL' A
#
# COMPACT_ATOMS: atom_id res chain seq x y z
N MET A 1 15.13 0.61 -0.35
CA MET A 1 13.82 0.05 -0.72
C MET A 1 12.70 0.91 -0.17
N LYS A 2 11.83 1.44 -1.04
CA LYS A 2 10.59 2.18 -0.74
C LYS A 2 9.39 1.26 -0.95
N ILE A 3 8.57 1.11 0.07
CA ILE A 3 7.38 0.26 0.04
C ILE A 3 6.12 1.12 0.22
N LEU A 4 5.10 0.85 -0.59
CA LEU A 4 3.74 1.33 -0.40
C LEU A 4 2.86 0.19 0.10
N ILE A 5 2.06 0.43 1.14
CA ILE A 5 1.11 -0.53 1.69
C ILE A 5 -0.29 0.09 1.62
N VAL A 6 -1.25 -0.61 1.01
CA VAL A 6 -2.61 -0.15 0.73
C VAL A 6 -3.61 -1.11 1.34
N ASP A 7 -4.26 -0.71 2.43
CA ASP A 7 -5.20 -1.55 3.17
C ASP A 7 -6.13 -0.65 4.00
N ASP A 8 -7.44 -0.90 3.98
CA ASP A 8 -8.42 -0.10 4.73
C ASP A 8 -8.42 -0.45 6.24
N GLU A 9 -7.83 -1.59 6.62
CA GLU A 9 -7.70 -2.03 8.00
C GLU A 9 -6.43 -1.48 8.67
N GLU A 10 -6.63 -0.53 9.59
CA GLU A 10 -5.51 0.11 10.31
C GLU A 10 -4.61 -0.86 11.09
N ASN A 11 -5.18 -1.97 11.57
CA ASN A 11 -4.43 -3.00 12.29
C ASN A 11 -3.44 -3.72 11.35
N ILE A 12 -3.85 -4.01 10.11
CA ILE A 12 -3.00 -4.63 9.09
C ILE A 12 -1.88 -3.67 8.70
N LEU A 13 -2.19 -2.40 8.45
CA LEU A 13 -1.19 -1.37 8.15
C LEU A 13 -0.11 -1.27 9.24
N LYS A 14 -0.52 -1.21 10.52
CA LYS A 14 0.41 -1.14 11.65
C LYS A 14 1.26 -2.40 11.77
N MET A 15 0.66 -3.57 11.62
CA MET A 15 1.35 -4.85 11.67
C MET A 15 2.41 -4.96 10.56
N LEU A 16 2.04 -4.69 9.32
CA LEU A 16 2.94 -4.76 8.16
C LEU A 16 4.06 -3.72 8.25
N LYS A 17 3.73 -2.48 8.64
CA LYS A 17 4.74 -1.44 8.88
C LYS A 17 5.76 -1.93 9.90
N LYS A 18 5.32 -2.45 11.05
CA LYS A 18 6.22 -2.96 12.09
C LYS A 18 7.08 -4.14 11.60
N ALA A 19 6.51 -5.05 10.82
CA ALA A 19 7.22 -6.20 10.26
C ALA A 19 8.30 -5.79 9.24
N LEU A 20 8.11 -4.68 8.54
CA LEU A 20 8.96 -4.22 7.45
C LEU A 20 9.91 -3.07 7.84
N THR A 21 9.75 -2.44 9.00
CA THR A 21 10.58 -1.29 9.45
C THR A 21 12.09 -1.55 9.32
N ASN A 22 12.56 -2.76 9.62
CA ASN A 22 13.99 -3.08 9.57
C ASN A 22 14.48 -3.52 8.17
N LYS A 23 13.56 -3.69 7.21
CA LYS A 23 13.85 -4.17 5.85
C LYS A 23 13.69 -3.07 4.80
N ALA A 24 12.91 -2.04 5.08
CA ALA A 24 12.65 -0.94 4.16
C ALA A 24 13.24 0.38 4.69
N ASN A 25 13.80 1.18 3.80
CA ASN A 25 14.30 2.52 4.13
C ASN A 25 13.14 3.51 4.31
N HIS A 26 12.03 3.25 3.63
CA HIS A 26 10.85 4.11 3.65
C HIS A 26 9.59 3.28 3.44
N ILE A 27 8.58 3.50 4.28
CA ILE A 27 7.28 2.83 4.20
C ILE A 27 6.21 3.91 4.19
N VAL A 28 5.41 3.94 3.14
CA VAL A 28 4.19 4.74 3.01
C VAL A 28 3.00 3.81 3.20
N ILE A 29 2.00 4.25 3.97
CA ILE A 29 0.75 3.53 4.18
C ILE A 29 -0.40 4.39 3.69
N THR A 30 -1.37 3.78 3.01
CA THR A 30 -2.60 4.43 2.56
C THR A 30 -3.80 3.54 2.89
N LYS A 31 -4.96 4.16 3.08
CA LYS A 31 -6.21 3.46 3.42
C LYS A 31 -7.16 3.31 2.24
N THR A 32 -6.89 4.01 1.14
CA THR A 32 -7.74 3.99 -0.06
C THR A 32 -6.92 3.84 -1.34
N ILE A 33 -7.58 3.45 -2.43
CA ILE A 33 -6.96 3.36 -3.76
C ILE A 33 -6.53 4.75 -4.23
N GLU A 34 -7.36 5.77 -4.03
CA GLU A 34 -7.10 7.13 -4.53
C GLU A 34 -5.85 7.74 -3.89
N GLU A 35 -5.65 7.49 -2.59
CA GLU A 35 -4.41 7.86 -1.90
C GLU A 35 -3.21 7.11 -2.50
N ALA A 36 -3.37 5.80 -2.75
CA ALA A 36 -2.31 4.98 -3.33
C ALA A 36 -1.93 5.46 -4.74
N GLU A 37 -2.91 5.74 -5.60
CA GLU A 37 -2.72 6.29 -6.94
C GLU A 37 -2.00 7.64 -6.90
N PHE A 38 -2.38 8.53 -5.98
CA PHE A 38 -1.68 9.80 -5.79
C PHE A 38 -0.19 9.59 -5.49
N PHE A 39 0.15 8.67 -4.60
CA PHE A 39 1.55 8.38 -4.26
C PHE A 39 2.31 7.70 -5.40
N ILE A 40 1.67 6.77 -6.10
CA ILE A 40 2.25 6.10 -7.28
C ILE A 40 2.52 7.11 -8.40
N ALA A 41 1.60 8.06 -8.64
CA ALA A 41 1.81 9.13 -9.61
C ALA A 41 2.90 10.13 -9.18
N SER A 42 3.09 10.32 -7.86
CA SER A 42 4.06 11.27 -7.29
C SER A 42 5.48 10.71 -7.19
N GLY A 43 5.71 9.42 -7.46
CA GLY A 43 7.06 8.85 -7.39
C GLY A 43 7.13 7.34 -7.54
N HIS A 44 8.34 6.81 -7.39
CA HIS A 44 8.60 5.38 -7.56
C HIS A 44 8.60 4.60 -6.23
N PHE A 45 7.98 3.42 -6.24
CA PHE A 45 8.05 2.41 -5.19
C PHE A 45 8.65 1.13 -5.74
N ASP A 46 9.51 0.48 -4.95
CA ASP A 46 10.13 -0.81 -5.33
C ASP A 46 9.13 -1.96 -5.15
N VAL A 47 8.22 -1.84 -4.18
CA VAL A 47 7.20 -2.83 -3.84
C VAL A 47 5.91 -2.13 -3.44
N VAL A 48 4.78 -2.63 -3.96
CA VAL A 48 3.43 -2.27 -3.51
C VAL A 48 2.78 -3.51 -2.91
N ILE A 49 2.27 -3.39 -1.69
CA ILE A 49 1.48 -4.42 -1.01
C ILE A 49 0.06 -3.87 -0.91
N SER A 50 -0.92 -4.58 -1.46
CA SER A 50 -2.31 -4.09 -1.50
C SER A 50 -3.30 -5.19 -1.17
N ASP A 51 -4.35 -4.85 -0.43
CA ASP A 51 -5.51 -5.73 -0.27
C ASP A 51 -6.27 -5.87 -1.59
N ILE A 52 -6.37 -7.11 -2.09
CA ILE A 52 -7.02 -7.44 -3.36
C ILE A 52 -8.50 -7.03 -3.34
N LYS A 53 -9.19 -7.09 -2.19
CA LYS A 53 -10.59 -6.65 -2.13
C LYS A 53 -10.69 -5.14 -2.32
N LEU A 54 -9.81 -4.39 -1.67
CA LEU A 54 -9.71 -2.95 -1.82
C LEU A 54 -9.39 -2.55 -3.27
N THR A 55 -8.54 -3.29 -4.00
CA THR A 55 -8.21 -2.99 -5.41
C THR A 55 -9.34 -3.15 -6.42
N GLY A 56 -10.52 -3.69 -6.05
CA GLY A 56 -11.61 -3.93 -7.00
C GLY A 56 -11.39 -5.09 -7.98
N ILE A 57 -10.25 -5.80 -7.91
CA ILE A 57 -9.91 -6.94 -8.79
C ILE A 57 -10.91 -8.11 -8.66
N LEU A 58 -11.60 -8.23 -7.53
CA LEU A 58 -12.70 -9.20 -7.34
C LEU A 58 -14.07 -8.71 -7.85
N GLY A 59 -14.17 -7.54 -8.50
CA GLY A 59 -15.45 -6.88 -8.78
C GLY A 59 -15.56 -5.86 -9.93
N ARG A 60 -14.57 -5.79 -10.85
CA ARG A 60 -14.39 -4.80 -11.95
C ARG A 60 -13.66 -3.51 -11.53
N GLU A 61 -12.66 -3.24 -12.37
CA GLU A 61 -11.75 -2.08 -12.46
C GLU A 61 -10.85 -1.89 -11.23
N GLY A 62 -9.56 -2.17 -11.44
CA GLY A 62 -8.46 -2.01 -10.50
C GLY A 62 -7.20 -1.55 -11.23
N LEU A 63 -6.46 -0.66 -10.54
CA LEU A 63 -5.14 -0.04 -10.78
C LEU A 63 -4.50 -0.18 -12.18
#